data_AF-A0A3D1D305-F1
#
_entry.id   AF-A0A3D1D305-F1
#
_cell.length_a   1.000
_cell.length_b   1.000
_cell.length_c   1.000
_cell.angle_alpha   90.00
_cell.angle_beta   90.00
_cell.angle_gamma   90.00
#
_symmetry.space_group_name_H-M   'P 1'
#
loop_
_entity.id
_entity.type
_entity.pdbx_description
1 polymer ?
#
loop_
_entity_poly.entity_id
_entity_poly.type
_entity_poly.pdbx_seq_one_letter_code
_entity_poly.pdbx_strand_id
1 'polypeptide(L)'
;MDNSSDTLRLDKFSRQLHNYLLLAHKSALLVSDVDKANLNILLTMLGGLDKDIIDAYYGLFGETAKPVEQLALKYRVTQDALREIIAKDLHRLSISPEWQMMMRRMKPIVQKKIGFTI
;
A
#
# COMPACT_ATOMS: atom_id res chain seq x y z
N MET A 1 21.99 7.39 5.99
CA MET A 1 21.95 5.98 6.43
C MET A 1 20.84 5.32 5.64
N ASP A 2 21.22 4.53 4.64
CA ASP A 2 20.33 3.68 3.86
C ASP A 2 20.01 2.46 4.72
N ASN A 3 18.76 2.34 5.16
CA ASN A 3 18.32 1.33 6.10
C ASN A 3 17.90 0.07 5.31
N SER A 4 18.89 -0.63 4.74
CA SER A 4 18.67 -1.68 3.73
C SER A 4 18.10 -3.01 4.28
N SER A 5 17.38 -3.01 5.40
CA SER A 5 16.67 -4.18 5.95
C SER A 5 15.14 -4.10 5.79
N ASP A 6 14.63 -3.02 5.21
CA ASP A 6 13.19 -2.71 5.18
C ASP A 6 12.43 -3.33 3.98
N THR A 7 13.00 -4.37 3.36
CA THR A 7 12.54 -4.82 2.04
C THR A 7 11.41 -5.84 2.14
N LEU A 8 10.19 -5.41 1.83
CA LEU A 8 9.07 -6.33 1.57
C LEU A 8 9.38 -7.23 0.36
N ARG A 9 9.08 -8.52 0.48
CA ARG A 9 9.17 -9.48 -0.64
C ARG A 9 7.89 -9.42 -1.46
N LEU A 10 7.89 -8.59 -2.52
CA LEU A 10 6.72 -8.34 -3.36
C LEU A 10 6.90 -8.88 -4.78
N ASP A 11 5.88 -9.57 -5.28
CA ASP A 11 5.74 -9.88 -6.71
C ASP A 11 5.45 -8.61 -7.54
N LYS A 12 5.36 -8.77 -8.86
CA LYS A 12 5.15 -7.66 -9.80
C LYS A 12 3.85 -6.89 -9.53
N PHE A 13 2.74 -7.56 -9.28
CA PHE A 13 1.43 -6.95 -9.04
C PHE A 13 1.42 -6.23 -7.70
N SER A 14 1.91 -6.89 -6.65
CA SER A 14 2.05 -6.31 -5.32
C SER A 14 2.91 -5.05 -5.33
N ARG A 15 3.95 -5.02 -6.16
CA ARG A 15 4.84 -3.86 -6.32
C ARG A 15 4.15 -2.65 -6.94
N GLN A 16 3.21 -2.86 -7.88
CA GLN A 16 2.43 -1.78 -8.47
C GLN A 16 1.55 -1.11 -7.40
N LEU A 17 0.86 -1.92 -6.58
CA LEU A 17 0.05 -1.41 -5.48
C LEU A 17 0.91 -0.72 -4.42
N HIS A 18 2.03 -1.33 -4.00
CA HIS A 18 2.99 -0.72 -3.08
C HIS A 18 3.44 0.68 -3.54
N ASN A 19 3.81 0.83 -4.81
CA ASN A 19 4.20 2.11 -5.38
C ASN A 19 3.06 3.13 -5.37
N TYR A 20 1.82 2.69 -5.61
CA TYR A 20 0.65 3.55 -5.55
C TYR A 20 0.35 4.04 -4.14
N LEU A 21 0.46 3.18 -3.12
CA LEU A 21 0.27 3.56 -1.72
C LEU A 21 1.33 4.59 -1.28
N LEU A 22 2.59 4.39 -1.66
CA LEU A 22 3.64 5.38 -1.44
C LEU A 22 3.35 6.72 -2.14
N LEU A 23 2.79 6.67 -3.35
CA LEU A 23 2.42 7.87 -4.09
C LEU A 23 1.25 8.61 -3.42
N ALA A 24 0.25 7.87 -2.93
CA ALA A 24 -0.92 8.39 -2.24
C ALA A 24 -0.56 9.14 -0.96
N HIS A 25 0.46 8.67 -0.23
CA HIS A 25 1.03 9.39 0.90
C HIS A 25 1.76 10.68 0.46
N LYS A 26 2.61 10.59 -0.59
CA LYS A 26 3.56 11.65 -0.95
C LYS A 26 2.99 12.78 -1.80
N SER A 27 1.87 12.58 -2.51
CA SER A 27 1.44 13.55 -3.53
C SER A 27 -0.08 13.67 -3.67
N ALA A 28 -0.63 14.75 -3.09
CA ALA A 28 -2.01 15.15 -3.31
C ALA A 28 -2.29 15.61 -4.76
N LEU A 29 -1.26 16.03 -5.51
CA LEU A 29 -1.40 16.42 -6.92
C LEU A 29 -1.67 15.22 -7.83
N LEU A 30 -1.02 14.09 -7.54
CA LEU A 30 -1.10 12.88 -8.35
C LEU A 30 -2.18 11.92 -7.87
N VAL A 31 -2.53 11.97 -6.59
CA VAL A 31 -3.61 11.17 -5.98
C VAL A 31 -4.59 12.13 -5.30
N SER A 32 -5.72 12.36 -5.97
CA SER A 32 -6.77 13.28 -5.50
C SER A 32 -7.53 12.71 -4.30
N ASP A 33 -8.37 13.52 -3.65
CA ASP A 33 -9.20 13.04 -2.54
C ASP A 33 -10.22 11.99 -2.98
N VAL A 34 -10.72 12.07 -4.21
CA VAL A 34 -11.58 11.04 -4.81
C VAL A 34 -10.80 9.74 -5.01
N ASP A 35 -9.54 9.83 -5.46
CA ASP A 35 -8.67 8.65 -5.60
C ASP A 35 -8.36 8.01 -4.24
N LYS A 36 -8.18 8.83 -3.19
CA LYS A 36 -8.01 8.37 -1.81
C LYS A 36 -9.27 7.72 -1.25
N ALA A 37 -10.45 8.25 -1.55
CA ALA A 37 -11.71 7.63 -1.14
C ALA A 37 -11.88 6.25 -1.79
N ASN A 38 -11.59 6.13 -3.09
CA ASN A 38 -11.59 4.84 -3.79
C ASN A 38 -10.53 3.87 -3.20
N LEU A 39 -9.35 4.37 -2.88
CA LEU A 39 -8.31 3.58 -2.22
C LEU A 39 -8.77 3.09 -0.85
N ASN A 40 -9.43 3.93 -0.06
CA ASN A 40 -9.96 3.54 1.24
C ASN A 40 -10.97 2.39 1.10
N ILE A 41 -11.85 2.45 0.10
CA ILE A 41 -12.80 1.37 -0.22
C ILE A 41 -12.06 0.07 -0.62
N LEU A 42 -10.99 0.15 -1.41
CA LEU A 42 -10.18 -1.03 -1.74
C LEU A 42 -9.59 -1.66 -0.47
N LEU A 43 -9.05 -0.84 0.44
CA LEU A 43 -8.38 -1.32 1.64
C LEU A 43 -9.36 -1.94 2.67
N THR A 44 -10.66 -1.57 2.68
CA THR A 44 -11.63 -2.22 3.57
C THR A 44 -11.85 -3.70 3.24
N MET A 45 -11.50 -4.15 2.03
CA MET A 45 -11.58 -5.57 1.65
C MET A 45 -10.63 -6.48 2.44
N LEU A 46 -9.59 -5.92 3.07
CA LEU A 46 -8.67 -6.65 3.94
C LEU A 46 -9.32 -7.03 5.28
N GLY A 47 -10.32 -6.26 5.73
CA GLY A 47 -10.80 -6.28 7.11
C GLY A 47 -10.12 -5.21 7.96
N GLY A 48 -10.71 -4.89 9.12
CA GLY A 48 -10.31 -3.73 9.92
C GLY A 48 -8.84 -3.77 10.39
N LEU A 49 -8.40 -4.91 10.92
CA LEU A 49 -7.04 -5.04 11.48
C LEU A 49 -5.96 -4.84 10.42
N ASP A 50 -6.06 -5.55 9.30
CA ASP A 50 -5.07 -5.53 8.22
C ASP A 50 -5.07 -4.18 7.50
N LYS A 51 -6.26 -3.56 7.33
CA LYS A 51 -6.36 -2.18 6.88
C LYS A 51 -5.63 -1.22 7.81
N ASP A 52 -5.82 -1.31 9.11
CA ASP A 52 -5.14 -0.44 10.08
C ASP A 52 -3.62 -0.61 10.03
N ILE A 53 -3.13 -1.83 9.79
CA ILE A 53 -1.71 -2.10 9.57
C ILE A 53 -1.21 -1.39 8.31
N ILE A 54 -1.92 -1.52 7.19
CA ILE A 54 -1.55 -0.91 5.90
C ILE A 54 -1.59 0.62 5.99
N ASP A 55 -2.64 1.20 6.57
CA ASP A 55 -2.79 2.65 6.73
C ASP A 55 -1.63 3.23 7.55
N ALA A 56 -1.31 2.60 8.67
CA ALA A 56 -0.23 3.04 9.53
C ALA A 56 1.15 2.83 8.89
N TYR A 57 1.38 1.73 8.17
CA TYR A 57 2.66 1.45 7.52
C TYR A 57 2.95 2.46 6.40
N TYR A 58 1.94 2.80 5.59
CA TYR A 58 2.11 3.75 4.47
C TYR A 58 1.84 5.21 4.85
N GLY A 59 1.31 5.48 6.04
CA GLY A 59 0.94 6.85 6.45
C GLY A 59 -0.24 7.39 5.65
N LEU A 60 -1.30 6.60 5.49
CA LEU A 60 -2.46 6.97 4.69
C LEU A 60 -3.48 7.75 5.53
N PHE A 61 -4.37 8.48 4.84
CA PHE A 61 -5.54 9.12 5.44
C PHE A 61 -5.25 10.07 6.62
N GLY A 62 -4.10 10.75 6.59
CA GLY A 62 -3.68 11.69 7.64
C GLY A 62 -2.81 11.07 8.73
N GLU A 63 -2.49 9.78 8.64
CA GLU A 63 -1.50 9.15 9.51
C GLU A 63 -0.07 9.45 9.07
N THR A 64 0.84 9.50 10.05
CA THR A 64 2.28 9.44 9.80
C THR A 64 2.70 7.99 9.61
N ALA A 65 3.48 7.71 8.57
CA ALA A 65 4.02 6.38 8.29
C ALA A 65 4.83 5.86 9.49
N LYS A 66 4.53 4.64 9.94
CA LYS A 66 5.16 3.99 11.08
C LYS A 66 6.13 2.91 10.59
N PRO A 67 7.34 2.84 11.17
CA PRO A 67 8.31 1.82 10.82
C PRO A 67 7.86 0.43 11.29
N VAL A 68 8.31 -0.62 10.61
CA VAL A 68 7.88 -2.02 10.87
C VAL A 68 8.13 -2.42 12.31
N GLU A 69 9.24 -1.98 12.90
CA GLU A 69 9.61 -2.22 14.30
C GLU A 69 8.51 -1.78 15.27
N GLN A 70 7.96 -0.59 15.07
CA GLN A 70 6.92 -0.03 15.94
C GLN A 70 5.59 -0.74 15.77
N LEU A 71 5.23 -1.07 14.53
CA LEU A 71 4.01 -1.81 14.23
C LEU A 71 4.10 -3.24 14.77
N ALA A 72 5.23 -3.92 14.60
CA ALA A 72 5.44 -5.27 15.09
C ALA A 72 5.29 -5.34 16.61
N LEU A 73 5.85 -4.36 17.33
CA LEU A 73 5.65 -4.21 18.77
C LEU A 73 4.18 -3.98 19.15
N LYS A 74 3.48 -3.07 18.46
CA LYS A 74 2.06 -2.77 18.69
C LYS A 74 1.17 -4.01 18.55
N TYR A 75 1.39 -4.79 17.49
CA TYR A 75 0.59 -5.97 17.19
C TYR A 75 1.15 -7.26 17.82
N ARG A 76 2.23 -7.18 18.60
CA ARG A 76 2.89 -8.30 19.30
C ARG A 76 3.28 -9.45 18.36
N VAL A 77 3.81 -9.10 17.19
CA VAL A 77 4.35 -10.03 16.20
C VAL A 77 5.82 -9.74 15.96
N THR A 78 6.54 -10.66 15.30
CA THR A 78 7.89 -10.36 14.83
C THR A 78 7.83 -9.40 13.64
N GLN A 79 8.92 -8.68 13.38
CA GLN A 79 9.01 -7.83 12.20
C GLN A 79 8.87 -8.64 10.90
N ASP A 80 9.45 -9.83 10.85
CA ASP A 80 9.33 -10.73 9.69
C ASP A 80 7.88 -11.16 9.46
N ALA A 81 7.16 -11.54 10.52
CA ALA A 81 5.74 -11.88 10.42
C ALA A 81 4.91 -10.68 9.94
N LEU A 82 5.20 -9.46 10.44
CA LEU A 82 4.50 -8.26 9.99
C LEU A 82 4.77 -7.96 8.51
N ARG A 83 6.02 -8.10 8.06
CA ARG A 83 6.39 -7.95 6.64
C ARG A 83 5.67 -8.97 5.77
N GLU A 84 5.53 -10.20 6.25
CA GLU A 84 4.81 -11.25 5.54
C GLU A 84 3.30 -10.96 5.45
N ILE A 85 2.69 -10.45 6.53
CA ILE A 85 1.30 -9.99 6.54
C ILE A 85 1.10 -8.90 5.50
N ILE A 86 1.91 -7.82 5.55
CA ILE A 86 1.84 -6.72 4.60
C ILE A 86 2.01 -7.22 3.15
N ALA A 87 2.97 -8.10 2.90
CA ALA A 87 3.19 -8.64 1.56
C ALA A 87 2.00 -9.48 1.06
N LYS A 88 1.39 -10.30 1.92
CA LYS A 88 0.20 -11.11 1.58
C LYS A 88 -1.01 -10.23 1.31
N ASP A 89 -1.23 -9.20 2.09
CA ASP A 89 -2.36 -8.27 1.93
C ASP A 89 -2.23 -7.48 0.62
N LEU A 90 -1.03 -6.99 0.32
CA LEU A 90 -0.75 -6.34 -0.95
C LEU A 90 -0.97 -7.29 -2.12
N HIS A 91 -0.54 -8.55 -2.01
CA HIS A 91 -0.78 -9.54 -3.05
C HIS A 91 -2.28 -9.74 -3.28
N ARG A 92 -3.04 -10.01 -2.21
CA ARG A 92 -4.48 -10.23 -2.25
C ARG A 92 -5.23 -9.08 -2.92
N LEU A 93 -4.90 -7.83 -2.58
CA LEU A 93 -5.51 -6.67 -3.23
C LEU A 93 -5.03 -6.48 -4.66
N SER A 94 -3.75 -6.71 -4.95
CA SER A 94 -3.17 -6.47 -6.26
C SER A 94 -3.71 -7.39 -7.37
N ILE A 95 -4.24 -8.55 -7.00
CA ILE A 95 -4.90 -9.47 -7.93
C ILE A 95 -6.42 -9.28 -7.99
N SER A 96 -6.98 -8.33 -7.23
CA SER A 96 -8.42 -8.12 -7.16
C SER A 96 -8.95 -7.36 -8.39
N PRO A 97 -10.19 -7.65 -8.85
CA PRO A 97 -10.81 -6.90 -9.94
C PRO A 97 -10.91 -5.40 -9.67
N GLU A 98 -11.19 -5.00 -8.43
CA GLU A 98 -11.33 -3.62 -7.97
C GLU A 98 -10.03 -2.85 -8.21
N TRP A 99 -8.89 -3.43 -7.83
CA TRP A 99 -7.59 -2.82 -8.10
C TRP A 99 -7.31 -2.69 -9.60
N GLN A 100 -7.60 -3.73 -10.38
CA GLN A 100 -7.42 -3.69 -11.84
C GLN A 100 -8.28 -2.59 -12.49
N MET A 101 -9.52 -2.41 -12.02
CA MET A 101 -10.41 -1.34 -12.46
C MET A 101 -9.90 0.04 -12.07
N MET A 102 -9.39 0.20 -10.84
CA MET A 102 -8.79 1.45 -10.38
C MET A 102 -7.59 1.83 -11.24
N MET A 103 -6.63 0.91 -11.43
CA MET A 103 -5.43 1.16 -12.23
C MET A 103 -5.74 1.67 -13.65
N ARG A 104 -6.73 1.07 -14.32
CA ARG A 104 -7.13 1.47 -15.68
C ARG A 104 -7.72 2.88 -15.76
N ARG A 105 -8.28 3.39 -14.65
CA ARG A 105 -8.87 4.74 -14.56
C ARG A 105 -7.86 5.81 -14.11
N MET A 106 -6.69 5.40 -13.64
CA MET A 106 -5.64 6.34 -13.21
C MET A 106 -5.09 7.14 -14.39
N LYS A 107 -4.63 8.37 -14.12
CA LYS A 107 -3.95 9.21 -15.09
C LYS A 107 -2.70 8.47 -15.65
N PRO A 108 -2.35 8.63 -16.94
CA PRO A 108 -1.19 7.95 -17.53
C PRO A 108 0.13 8.19 -16.78
N ILE A 109 0.32 9.39 -16.22
CA ILE A 109 1.50 9.71 -15.41
C ILE A 109 1.59 8.90 -14.12
N VAL A 110 0.45 8.59 -13.50
CA VAL A 110 0.36 7.75 -12.30
C VAL A 110 0.65 6.30 -12.66
N GLN A 111 0.01 5.80 -13.73
CA GLN A 111 0.26 4.45 -14.28
C GLN A 111 1.75 4.19 -14.53
N LYS A 112 2.43 5.13 -15.19
CA LYS A 112 3.87 5.05 -15.43
C LYS A 112 4.68 5.02 -14.12
N LYS A 113 4.32 5.84 -13.14
CA LYS A 113 5.01 5.90 -11.83
C LYS A 113 4.88 4.61 -11.02
N ILE A 114 3.77 3.89 -11.17
CA ILE A 114 3.56 2.63 -10.45
C ILE A 114 4.07 1.40 -11.22
N GLY A 115 4.53 1.57 -12.46
CA GLY A 115 5.00 0.48 -13.30
C GLY A 115 3.89 -0.29 -14.01
N PHE A 116 2.73 0.36 -14.23
CA PHE A 116 1.69 -0.15 -15.12
C PHE A 116 2.07 0.20 -16.56
N THR A 117 2.36 -0.83 -17.36
CA THR A 117 2.62 -0.70 -18.80
C THR A 117 1.48 -1.42 -19.52
N ILE A 118 0.80 -0.70 -20.40
CA ILE A 118 -0.27 -1.23 -21.26
C ILE A 118 0.38 -1.91 -22.47
#